data_AF-A0A2N1IGH3-F1
#
_entry.id   AF-A0A2N1IGH3-F1
#
_cell.length_a   1.000
_cell.length_b   1.000
_cell.length_c   1.000
_cell.angle_alpha   90.00
_cell.angle_beta   90.00
_cell.angle_gamma   90.00
#
_symmetry.space_group_name_H-M   'P 1'
#
loop_
_entity.id
_entity.type
_entity.pdbx_description
1 polymer ?
#
loop_
_entity_poly.entity_id
_entity_poly.type
_entity_poly.pdbx_seq_one_letter_code
_entity_poly.pdbx_strand_id
1 'polypeptide(L)'
;MNTNILVISLLGFSLLSGCSTSYQSNGFTGGYSSSQLDENVFTVSFKGNGYTSKEKVKDFVLLRSAELALENGYPYFVIIDKSAYSEESSYTTASNSTTTGQVSNTGYMKAHTTNTGGQTYNYSKPTNSNTIVGFKVKPESFSYSAKYLVKSLKTKYDIEA
;
A
#
# COMPACT_ATOMS: atom_id res chain seq x y z
N MET A 1 -1.51 0.60 -49.78
CA MET A 1 -2.34 1.35 -48.82
C MET A 1 -3.55 0.46 -48.53
N ASN A 2 -3.69 -0.24 -47.40
CA ASN A 2 -3.49 0.21 -46.02
C ASN A 2 -3.08 -0.95 -45.10
N THR A 3 -1.79 -1.05 -44.81
CA THR A 3 -1.20 -1.94 -43.79
C THR A 3 -1.40 -1.43 -42.35
N ASN A 4 -2.16 -0.35 -42.17
CA ASN A 4 -2.24 0.41 -40.91
C ASN A 4 -3.40 0.01 -39.99
N ILE A 5 -4.26 -0.93 -40.39
CA ILE A 5 -5.44 -1.32 -39.61
C ILE A 5 -5.11 -2.41 -38.56
N LEU A 6 -4.01 -3.15 -38.73
CA LEU A 6 -3.58 -4.18 -37.77
C LEU A 6 -2.82 -3.63 -36.56
N VAL A 7 -2.34 -2.39 -36.60
CA VAL A 7 -1.49 -1.80 -35.53
C VAL A 7 -2.33 -1.18 -34.40
N ILE A 8 -3.61 -0.87 -34.64
CA ILE A 8 -4.46 -0.14 -33.68
C ILE A 8 -5.08 -1.06 -32.62
N SER A 9 -5.06 -2.39 -32.81
CA SER A 9 -5.64 -3.36 -31.87
C SER A 9 -4.71 -3.77 -30.71
N LEU A 10 -3.47 -3.27 -30.64
CA LEU A 10 -2.49 -3.65 -29.62
C LEU A 10 -2.35 -2.64 -28.46
N LEU A 11 -3.16 -1.57 -28.44
CA LEU A 11 -3.05 -0.48 -27.46
C LEU A 11 -4.05 -0.56 -26.29
N GLY A 12 -4.58 -1.75 -26.00
CA GLY A 12 -5.71 -1.93 -25.07
C GLY A 12 -5.52 -3.00 -24.00
N PHE A 13 -4.28 -3.35 -23.61
CA PHE A 13 -4.04 -4.45 -22.67
C PHE A 13 -3.05 -4.11 -21.55
N SER A 14 -3.11 -2.90 -20.99
CA SER A 14 -2.17 -2.50 -19.93
C SER A 14 -2.80 -1.72 -18.79
N LEU A 15 -3.89 -2.21 -18.17
CA LEU A 15 -4.38 -1.66 -16.89
C LEU A 15 -5.06 -2.73 -16.01
N LEU A 16 -4.42 -3.89 -15.81
CA LEU A 16 -4.68 -4.73 -14.64
C LEU A 16 -3.69 -4.44 -13.50
N SER A 17 -3.21 -3.20 -13.40
CA SER A 17 -2.62 -2.71 -12.17
C SER A 17 -3.72 -2.78 -11.11
N GLY A 18 -3.74 -3.85 -10.31
CA GLY A 18 -4.68 -3.99 -9.20
C GLY A 18 -4.67 -2.71 -8.37
N CYS A 19 -5.79 -2.38 -7.72
CA CYS A 19 -5.97 -1.15 -6.93
C CYS A 19 -5.01 -1.03 -5.71
N SER A 20 -3.96 -1.85 -5.64
CA SER A 20 -2.88 -1.80 -4.67
C SER A 20 -1.91 -0.66 -4.98
N THR A 21 -1.32 -0.10 -3.93
CA THR A 21 -0.24 0.89 -3.98
C THR A 21 0.94 0.39 -4.81
N SER A 22 1.35 1.19 -5.78
CA SER A 22 2.56 1.03 -6.58
C SER A 22 3.81 1.34 -5.76
N TYR A 23 4.97 0.85 -6.22
CA TYR A 23 6.25 1.23 -5.64
C TYR A 23 6.64 2.63 -6.12
N GLN A 24 6.46 3.63 -5.25
CA GLN A 24 6.64 5.05 -5.58
C GLN A 24 6.88 5.87 -4.31
N SER A 25 7.40 7.09 -4.46
CA SER A 25 7.46 8.04 -3.34
C SER A 25 6.06 8.31 -2.78
N ASN A 26 5.97 8.55 -1.48
CA ASN A 26 4.71 8.69 -0.76
C ASN A 26 3.78 9.73 -1.41
N GLY A 27 2.59 9.28 -1.81
CA GLY A 27 1.55 10.10 -2.41
C GLY A 27 0.15 9.74 -1.91
N PHE A 28 -0.88 10.15 -2.67
CA PHE A 28 -2.28 9.97 -2.28
C PHE A 28 -2.68 8.49 -2.08
N THR A 29 -2.11 7.58 -2.86
CA THR A 29 -2.38 6.13 -2.78
C THR A 29 -1.40 5.40 -1.87
N GLY A 30 -0.56 6.12 -1.11
CA GLY A 30 0.55 5.57 -0.34
C GLY A 30 1.88 5.61 -1.11
N GLY A 31 2.88 4.89 -0.60
CA GLY A 31 4.22 4.84 -1.15
C GLY A 31 5.29 4.79 -0.06
N TYR A 32 6.55 4.90 -0.48
CA TYR A 32 7.70 4.94 0.44
C TYR A 32 8.06 6.34 0.88
N SER A 33 8.63 6.46 2.07
CA SER A 33 9.36 7.65 2.51
C SER A 33 10.59 7.23 3.31
N SER A 34 11.60 8.10 3.34
CA SER A 34 12.85 7.84 4.05
C SER A 34 13.37 9.08 4.75
N SER A 35 14.08 8.89 5.86
CA SER A 35 14.74 9.94 6.62
C SER A 35 16.10 9.43 7.10
N GLN A 36 17.10 10.30 7.10
CA GLN A 36 18.42 10.01 7.64
C GLN A 36 18.45 10.39 9.13
N LEU A 37 18.83 9.44 9.98
CA LEU A 37 18.96 9.64 11.42
C LEU A 37 20.40 9.92 11.83
N ASP A 38 21.36 9.37 11.09
CA ASP A 38 22.81 9.53 11.31
C ASP A 38 23.57 9.27 9.99
N GLU A 39 24.89 9.41 9.96
CA GLU A 39 25.73 9.24 8.75
C GLU A 39 25.50 7.92 8.02
N ASN A 40 25.24 6.84 8.76
CA ASN A 40 24.95 5.51 8.22
C ASN A 40 23.65 4.90 8.74
N VAL A 41 22.78 5.71 9.38
CA VAL A 41 21.51 5.23 9.96
C VAL A 41 20.34 5.90 9.27
N PHE A 42 19.39 5.10 8.79
CA PHE A 42 18.23 5.58 8.04
C PHE A 42 16.95 4.93 8.53
N THR A 43 15.86 5.69 8.53
CA THR A 43 14.51 5.14 8.67
C THR A 43 13.81 5.14 7.33
N VAL A 44 13.15 4.03 7.01
CA VAL A 44 12.36 3.86 5.80
C VAL A 44 10.97 3.40 6.21
N SER A 45 9.93 3.98 5.61
CA SER A 45 8.56 3.52 5.78
C SER A 45 7.88 3.29 4.44
N PHE A 46 6.94 2.36 4.41
CA PHE A 46 6.07 2.13 3.26
C PHE A 46 4.62 2.08 3.72
N LYS A 47 3.77 2.92 3.11
CA LYS A 47 2.33 2.97 3.36
C LYS A 47 1.57 2.31 2.22
N GLY A 48 0.82 1.27 2.52
CA GLY A 48 -0.12 0.63 1.59
C GLY A 48 -1.53 1.18 1.75
N ASN A 49 -2.34 1.06 0.69
CA ASN A 49 -3.77 1.36 0.72
C ASN A 49 -4.61 0.11 1.08
N GLY A 50 -5.94 0.26 1.09
CA GLY A 50 -6.91 -0.79 1.44
C GLY A 50 -6.88 -2.05 0.57
N TYR A 51 -6.14 -2.03 -0.54
CA TYR A 51 -6.00 -3.15 -1.48
C TYR A 51 -4.57 -3.70 -1.53
N THR A 52 -3.66 -3.18 -0.70
CA THR A 52 -2.27 -3.61 -0.65
C THR A 52 -2.08 -4.64 0.44
N SER A 53 -1.50 -5.80 0.11
CA SER A 53 -1.26 -6.84 1.10
C SER A 53 -0.12 -6.45 2.06
N LYS A 54 -0.20 -6.94 3.30
CA LYS A 54 0.86 -6.77 4.31
C LYS A 54 2.22 -7.31 3.83
N GLU A 55 2.20 -8.40 3.07
CA GLU A 55 3.42 -8.96 2.46
C GLU A 55 4.04 -8.00 1.45
N LYS A 56 3.24 -7.41 0.56
CA LYS A 56 3.72 -6.44 -0.42
C LYS A 56 4.30 -5.19 0.24
N VAL A 57 3.68 -4.69 1.31
CA VAL A 57 4.23 -3.57 2.11
C VAL A 57 5.57 -3.95 2.76
N LYS A 58 5.66 -5.15 3.33
CA LYS A 58 6.91 -5.66 3.93
C LYS A 58 8.04 -5.75 2.92
N ASP A 59 7.75 -6.25 1.72
CA ASP A 59 8.74 -6.37 0.67
C ASP A 59 9.15 -5.01 0.12
N PHE A 60 8.21 -4.08 -0.05
CA PHE A 60 8.52 -2.74 -0.54
C PHE A 60 9.29 -1.88 0.45
N VAL A 61 9.03 -1.97 1.76
CA VAL A 61 9.88 -1.29 2.77
C VAL A 61 11.29 -1.87 2.76
N LEU A 62 11.45 -3.18 2.55
CA LEU A 62 12.76 -3.82 2.44
C LEU A 62 13.49 -3.44 1.14
N LEU A 63 12.79 -3.40 0.01
CA LEU A 63 13.32 -2.92 -1.27
C LEU A 63 13.84 -1.49 -1.12
N ARG A 64 13.02 -0.58 -0.56
CA ARG A 64 13.44 0.81 -0.37
C ARG A 64 14.61 0.94 0.60
N SER A 65 14.66 0.10 1.63
CA SER A 65 15.80 0.03 2.55
C SER A 65 17.10 -0.32 1.80
N ALA A 66 17.04 -1.30 0.89
CA ALA A 66 18.19 -1.71 0.10
C ALA A 66 18.60 -0.65 -0.95
N GLU A 67 17.64 -0.01 -1.61
CA GLU A 67 17.92 1.10 -2.54
C GLU A 67 18.59 2.27 -1.83
N LEU A 68 18.03 2.70 -0.70
CA LEU A 68 18.58 3.81 0.08
C LEU A 68 20.01 3.52 0.58
N ALA A 69 20.28 2.27 0.98
CA ALA A 69 21.64 1.86 1.34
C ALA A 69 22.61 1.99 0.15
N LEU A 70 22.22 1.53 -1.04
CA LEU A 70 23.05 1.66 -2.25
C LEU A 70 23.25 3.10 -2.70
N GLU A 71 22.19 3.92 -2.65
CA GLU A 71 22.22 5.36 -2.96
C GLU A 71 23.26 6.08 -2.10
N ASN A 72 23.45 5.64 -0.85
CA ASN A 72 24.42 6.20 0.10
C ASN A 72 25.77 5.45 0.13
N GLY A 73 26.03 4.54 -0.82
CA GLY A 73 27.31 3.84 -0.94
C GLY A 73 27.53 2.69 0.05
N TYR A 74 26.47 2.17 0.65
CA TYR A 74 26.50 1.04 1.58
C TYR A 74 26.02 -0.26 0.89
N PRO A 75 26.93 -1.16 0.44
CA PRO A 75 26.57 -2.44 -0.19
C PRO A 75 25.91 -3.44 0.77
N TYR A 76 26.09 -3.25 2.09
CA TYR A 76 25.50 -4.08 3.13
C TYR A 76 24.71 -3.22 4.12
N PHE A 77 23.66 -3.78 4.70
CA PHE A 77 22.93 -3.13 5.78
C PHE A 77 22.31 -4.16 6.74
N VAL A 78 21.96 -3.73 7.94
CA VAL A 78 21.16 -4.49 8.90
C VAL A 78 19.91 -3.69 9.25
N ILE A 79 18.85 -4.38 9.68
CA ILE A 79 17.65 -3.74 10.24
C ILE A 79 17.80 -3.81 11.76
N ILE A 80 17.89 -2.65 12.41
CA ILE A 80 18.04 -2.54 13.88
C ILE A 80 16.71 -2.34 14.59
N ASP A 81 15.71 -1.82 13.88
CA ASP A 81 14.36 -1.66 14.39
C ASP A 81 13.34 -1.87 13.27
N LYS A 82 12.17 -2.41 13.61
CA LYS A 82 11.07 -2.61 12.68
C LYS A 82 9.73 -2.37 13.37
N SER A 83 8.83 -1.68 12.68
CA SER A 83 7.45 -1.53 13.13
C SER A 83 6.48 -1.92 12.02
N ALA A 84 5.32 -2.43 12.40
CA ALA A 84 4.25 -2.77 11.48
C ALA A 84 2.90 -2.49 12.16
N TYR A 85 2.05 -1.74 11.49
CA TYR A 85 0.70 -1.44 11.96
C TYR A 85 -0.28 -1.36 10.79
N SER A 86 -1.57 -1.41 11.10
CA SER A 86 -2.66 -1.32 10.13
C SER A 86 -3.59 -0.20 10.59
N GLU A 87 -3.87 0.76 9.71
CA GLU A 87 -4.93 1.75 9.94
C GLU A 87 -6.25 1.18 9.43
N GLU A 88 -7.18 0.93 10.35
CA GLU A 88 -8.53 0.48 10.01
C GLU A 88 -9.42 1.69 9.70
N SER A 89 -10.18 1.61 8.61
CA SER A 89 -11.13 2.65 8.22
C SER A 89 -12.37 2.01 7.62
N SER A 90 -13.51 2.70 7.72
CA SER A 90 -14.80 2.19 7.27
C SER A 90 -15.51 3.21 6.41
N TYR A 91 -16.21 2.75 5.37
CA TYR A 91 -17.10 3.59 4.56
C TYR A 91 -18.51 3.01 4.58
N THR A 92 -19.50 3.81 4.98
CA THR A 92 -20.90 3.41 5.04
C THR A 92 -21.67 4.04 3.89
N THR A 93 -22.32 3.22 3.08
CA THR A 93 -23.18 3.70 1.99
C THR A 93 -24.47 4.33 2.55
N ALA A 94 -25.09 5.21 1.78
CA ALA A 94 -26.34 5.84 2.19
C ALA A 94 -27.45 4.80 2.45
N SER A 95 -28.32 5.08 3.42
CA SER A 95 -29.52 4.29 3.74
C SER A 95 -30.76 5.17 3.58
N ASN A 96 -31.85 4.59 3.06
CA ASN A 96 -33.15 5.23 2.99
C ASN A 96 -34.08 4.62 4.03
N SER A 97 -34.80 5.46 4.76
CA SER A 97 -35.79 5.04 5.75
C SER A 97 -37.18 5.53 5.33
N THR A 98 -38.10 4.60 5.11
CA THR A 98 -39.50 4.91 4.77
C THR A 98 -40.40 4.53 5.93
N THR A 99 -41.14 5.50 6.47
CA THR A 99 -42.10 5.28 7.56
C THR A 99 -43.52 5.46 7.05
N THR A 100 -44.36 4.44 7.21
CA THR A 100 -45.79 4.49 6.88
C THR A 100 -46.60 4.41 8.18
N GLY A 101 -47.47 5.39 8.42
CA GLY A 101 -48.30 5.47 9.63
C GLY A 101 -49.79 5.51 9.32
N GLN A 102 -50.60 5.00 10.25
CA GLN A 102 -52.06 5.12 10.28
C GLN A 102 -52.49 5.73 11.61
N VAL A 103 -53.41 6.70 11.55
CA VAL A 103 -54.01 7.38 12.72
C VAL A 103 -55.52 7.21 12.69
N SER A 104 -56.12 6.89 13.84
CA SER A 104 -57.58 6.80 14.01
C SER A 104 -58.16 8.07 14.64
N ASN A 105 -59.45 8.32 14.40
CA ASN A 105 -60.21 9.44 15.01
C ASN A 105 -60.27 9.35 16.54
N THR A 106 -60.07 8.16 17.11
CA THR A 106 -59.99 7.92 18.56
C THR A 106 -58.59 8.16 19.15
N GLY A 107 -57.63 8.63 18.35
CA GLY A 107 -56.26 8.94 18.80
C GLY A 107 -55.28 7.76 18.77
N TYR A 108 -55.65 6.62 18.18
CA TYR A 108 -54.76 5.47 18.07
C TYR A 108 -53.81 5.63 16.88
N MET A 109 -52.50 5.43 17.08
CA MET A 109 -51.49 5.54 16.04
C MET A 109 -50.72 4.23 15.88
N LYS A 110 -50.49 3.80 14.63
CA LYS A 110 -49.61 2.68 14.29
C LYS A 110 -48.66 3.11 13.18
N ALA A 111 -47.36 2.91 13.36
CA ALA A 111 -46.37 3.19 12.34
C ALA A 111 -45.49 1.97 12.07
N HIS A 112 -45.05 1.82 10.83
CA HIS A 112 -44.08 0.82 10.39
C HIS A 112 -42.96 1.52 9.63
N THR A 113 -41.72 1.27 10.03
CA THR A 113 -40.53 1.82 9.38
C THR A 113 -39.78 0.71 8.68
N THR A 114 -39.44 0.92 7.40
CA THR A 114 -38.60 0.03 6.60
C THR A 114 -37.32 0.76 6.20
N ASN A 115 -36.17 0.17 6.49
CA ASN A 115 -34.86 0.69 6.10
C ASN A 115 -34.32 -0.11 4.93
N THR A 116 -33.83 0.57 3.89
CA THR A 116 -33.25 -0.05 2.70
C THR A 116 -31.90 0.60 2.40
N GLY A 117 -30.86 -0.22 2.22
CA GLY A 117 -29.48 0.25 2.03
C GLY A 117 -28.70 0.36 3.35
N GLY A 118 -27.56 1.05 3.32
CA GLY A 118 -26.65 1.17 4.47
C GLY A 118 -25.74 -0.04 4.67
N GLN A 119 -24.73 -0.20 3.82
CA GLN A 119 -23.66 -1.20 3.98
C GLN A 119 -22.36 -0.51 4.40
N THR A 120 -21.74 -1.01 5.46
CA THR A 120 -20.43 -0.56 5.93
C THR A 120 -19.33 -1.47 5.38
N TYR A 121 -18.37 -0.90 4.68
CA TYR A 121 -17.18 -1.57 4.16
C TYR A 121 -15.97 -1.18 4.99
N ASN A 122 -15.36 -2.15 5.67
CA ASN A 122 -14.11 -1.96 6.41
C ASN A 122 -12.91 -2.26 5.50
N TYR A 123 -11.88 -1.43 5.59
CA TYR A 123 -10.62 -1.61 4.87
C TYR A 123 -9.43 -1.26 5.76
N SER A 124 -8.36 -2.05 5.63
CA SER A 124 -7.13 -1.94 6.41
C SER A 124 -6.00 -1.41 5.53
N LYS A 125 -5.33 -0.34 5.96
CA LYS A 125 -4.17 0.26 5.28
C LYS A 125 -2.89 -0.13 6.02
N PRO A 126 -2.18 -1.19 5.58
CA PRO A 126 -0.96 -1.63 6.26
C PRO A 126 0.19 -0.65 6.03
N THR A 127 0.96 -0.41 7.09
CA THR A 127 2.18 0.39 7.07
C THR A 127 3.29 -0.35 7.81
N ASN A 128 4.48 -0.42 7.19
CA ASN A 128 5.68 -0.92 7.86
C ASN A 128 6.78 0.14 7.84
N SER A 129 7.62 0.14 8.87
CA SER A 129 8.87 0.89 8.91
C SER A 129 10.05 0.00 9.30
N ASN A 130 11.22 0.32 8.76
CA ASN A 130 12.50 -0.25 9.13
C ASN A 130 13.47 0.89 9.47
N THR A 131 14.23 0.71 10.54
CA THR A 131 15.44 1.49 10.79
C THR A 131 16.64 0.63 10.42
N ILE A 132 17.49 1.13 9.54
CA ILE A 132 18.63 0.41 8.98
C ILE A 132 19.95 1.08 9.31
N VAL A 133 21.00 0.28 9.43
CA VAL A 133 22.39 0.73 9.53
C VAL A 133 23.17 0.19 8.32
N GLY A 134 23.81 1.10 7.58
CA GLY A 134 24.61 0.79 6.39
C GLY A 134 26.08 0.52 6.69
N PHE A 135 26.69 -0.39 5.94
CA PHE A 135 28.10 -0.78 6.04
C PHE A 135 28.76 -0.83 4.66
N LYS A 136 29.99 -0.27 4.59
CA LYS A 136 30.84 -0.31 3.39
C LYS A 136 31.48 -1.69 3.16
N VAL A 137 31.77 -2.38 4.25
CA VAL A 137 32.35 -3.74 4.27
C VAL A 137 31.36 -4.66 4.98
N LYS A 138 31.30 -5.92 4.55
CA LYS A 138 30.41 -6.92 5.17
C LYS A 138 30.80 -7.11 6.64
N PRO A 139 29.89 -6.90 7.61
CA PRO A 139 30.16 -7.16 9.02
C PRO A 139 30.24 -8.67 9.30
N GLU A 140 30.81 -9.05 10.45
CA GLU A 140 30.85 -10.45 10.91
C GLU A 140 29.46 -10.98 11.28
N SER A 141 28.60 -10.09 11.79
CA SER A 141 27.20 -10.40 12.09
C SER A 141 26.37 -10.53 10.82
N PHE A 142 25.15 -11.05 10.96
CA PHE A 142 24.19 -11.10 9.86
C PHE A 142 23.99 -9.72 9.22
N SER A 143 23.99 -9.67 7.88
CA SER A 143 23.72 -8.47 7.09
C SER A 143 23.05 -8.82 5.78
N TYR A 144 22.17 -7.93 5.32
CA TYR A 144 21.59 -8.02 3.99
C TYR A 144 22.57 -7.51 2.93
N SER A 145 22.57 -8.16 1.77
CA SER A 145 23.20 -7.62 0.56
C SER A 145 22.21 -6.71 -0.16
N ALA A 146 22.52 -5.42 -0.22
CA ALA A 146 21.62 -4.44 -0.81
C ALA A 146 21.40 -4.69 -2.32
N LYS A 147 22.48 -4.97 -3.07
CA LYS A 147 22.39 -5.30 -4.50
C LYS A 147 21.51 -6.52 -4.79
N TYR A 148 21.64 -7.57 -3.98
CA TYR A 148 20.84 -8.79 -4.15
C TYR A 148 19.36 -8.53 -3.88
N LEU A 149 19.05 -7.79 -2.79
CA LEU A 149 17.67 -7.46 -2.45
C LEU A 149 17.01 -6.58 -3.50
N VAL A 150 17.69 -5.53 -3.98
CA VAL A 150 17.15 -4.68 -5.05
C VAL A 150 16.83 -5.52 -6.28
N LYS A 151 17.78 -6.35 -6.74
CA LYS A 151 17.55 -7.21 -7.91
C LYS A 151 16.38 -8.18 -7.70
N SER A 152 16.39 -8.93 -6.61
CA SER A 152 15.38 -9.98 -6.36
C SER A 152 13.98 -9.42 -6.16
N LEU A 153 13.83 -8.31 -5.44
CA LEU A 153 12.52 -7.69 -5.17
C LEU A 153 12.01 -6.92 -6.38
N LYS A 154 12.86 -6.23 -7.14
CA LYS A 154 12.44 -5.61 -8.41
C LYS A 154 11.96 -6.66 -9.40
N THR A 155 12.65 -7.79 -9.53
CA THR A 155 12.21 -8.91 -10.36
C THR A 155 10.91 -9.54 -9.85
N LYS A 156 10.72 -9.71 -8.53
CA LYS A 156 9.48 -10.27 -7.95
C LYS A 156 8.23 -9.44 -8.31
N TYR A 157 8.38 -8.13 -8.47
CA TYR A 157 7.27 -7.18 -8.66
C TYR A 157 7.28 -6.49 -10.02
N ASP A 158 8.11 -6.96 -10.97
CA ASP A 158 8.25 -6.37 -12.31
C ASP A 158 8.51 -4.84 -12.29
N ILE A 159 9.33 -4.39 -11.34
CA ILE A 159 9.73 -2.98 -11.21
C ILE A 159 10.99 -2.75 -12.04
N GLU A 160 10.99 -1.71 -12.87
CA GLU A 160 12.15 -1.37 -13.70
C GLU A 160 13.40 -1.05 -12.86
N ALA A 161 14.55 -1.48 -13.39
CA ALA A 161 15.85 -1.43 -12.72
C ALA A 161 16.42 -0.02 -12.64
#